data_AF-A0A6J6SMX9-F1
#
_entry.id   AF-A0A6J6SMX9-F1
#
_cell.length_a   1.000
_cell.length_b   1.000
_cell.length_c   1.000
_cell.angle_alpha   90.00
_cell.angle_beta   90.00
_cell.angle_gamma   90.00
#
_symmetry.space_group_name_H-M   'P 1'
#
loop_
_entity.id
_entity.type
_entity.pdbx_description
1 polymer ?
#
loop_
_entity_poly.entity_id
_entity_poly.type
_entity_poly.pdbx_seq_one_letter_code
_entity_poly.pdbx_strand_id
1 'polypeptide(L)'
;MKGFDHGNRGIGVRDHQLILPSVVCSTRVSSRIAKEIGAITFAHQHGCGFIGNDVGRITEYFAALANHPNVSSTLVVGLGCETIQGNELADKLLAKNKSTNYLVTQESGGVQGTVDSGVAAAKALQAFYQPTPVVLPRLHLGIDLSNDDLKVDEVIEALTNVGVDITVAASHKNSGLNFSDLMEAGVHVILSFPDGNQPASGFPLIPTINVASNSPLHLALSDDFDLSHDATTTDILEKIYSVINGELTKVEAIGAGEIIAGREVRSV
;
A
#
# COMPACT_ATOMS: atom_id res chain seq x y z
N MET A 1 21.07 -1.98 0.07
CA MET A 1 19.73 -2.59 -0.02
C MET A 1 19.27 -2.53 -1.47
N LYS A 2 18.59 -3.57 -1.98
CA LYS A 2 17.98 -3.53 -3.32
C LYS A 2 16.86 -2.48 -3.36
N GLY A 3 16.77 -1.73 -4.45
CA GLY A 3 15.68 -0.80 -4.71
C GLY A 3 15.35 -0.71 -6.20
N PHE A 4 14.26 -0.02 -6.51
CA PHE A 4 13.77 0.23 -7.86
C PHE A 4 13.46 1.72 -8.02
N ASP A 5 14.07 2.37 -9.02
CA ASP A 5 13.83 3.78 -9.30
C ASP A 5 12.56 3.95 -10.14
N HIS A 6 11.59 4.71 -9.60
CA HIS A 6 10.31 5.01 -10.24
C HIS A 6 10.17 6.51 -10.57
N GLY A 7 11.30 7.23 -10.70
CA GLY A 7 11.35 8.63 -11.09
C GLY A 7 10.75 9.55 -10.04
N ASN A 8 9.69 10.29 -10.39
CA ASN A 8 9.06 11.27 -9.49
C ASN A 8 8.41 10.65 -8.24
N ARG A 9 8.26 9.32 -8.20
CA ARG A 9 7.79 8.57 -7.02
C ARG A 9 8.92 8.21 -6.04
N GLY A 10 10.18 8.33 -6.46
CA GLY A 10 11.33 7.93 -5.66
C GLY A 10 11.74 6.48 -5.87
N ILE A 11 12.53 5.95 -4.93
CA ILE A 11 13.10 4.60 -4.99
C ILE A 11 12.36 3.70 -3.99
N GLY A 12 11.68 2.67 -4.47
CA GLY A 12 10.97 1.68 -3.64
C GLY A 12 11.74 0.38 -3.44
N VAL A 13 11.23 -0.47 -2.55
CA VAL A 13 11.71 -1.85 -2.32
C VAL A 13 10.86 -2.90 -3.03
N ARG A 14 9.77 -2.47 -3.65
CA ARG A 14 8.91 -3.24 -4.56
C ARG A 14 8.71 -2.45 -5.85
N ASP A 15 8.40 -3.16 -6.91
CA ASP A 15 8.03 -2.60 -8.21
C ASP A 15 6.59 -3.00 -8.53
N HIS A 16 5.63 -2.23 -8.00
CA HIS A 16 4.21 -2.51 -8.19
C HIS A 16 3.61 -1.60 -9.26
N GLN A 17 2.86 -2.19 -10.19
CA GLN A 17 1.86 -1.44 -10.93
C GLN A 17 0.54 -1.43 -10.15
N LEU A 18 0.00 -0.23 -9.91
CA LEU A 18 -1.27 -0.04 -9.22
C LEU A 18 -2.41 0.18 -10.22
N ILE A 19 -3.44 -0.68 -10.16
CA ILE A 19 -4.74 -0.38 -10.75
C ILE A 19 -5.59 0.27 -9.68
N LEU A 20 -5.82 1.57 -9.81
CA LEU A 20 -6.48 2.40 -8.79
C LEU A 20 -7.96 2.58 -9.16
N PRO A 21 -8.90 1.91 -8.48
CA PRO A 21 -10.31 2.24 -8.62
C PRO A 21 -10.58 3.62 -8.00
N SER A 22 -11.07 4.59 -8.76
CA SER A 22 -11.42 5.93 -8.21
C SER A 22 -12.77 5.97 -7.49
N VAL A 23 -13.56 4.89 -7.59
CA VAL A 23 -14.88 4.77 -6.96
C VAL A 23 -15.22 3.30 -6.72
N VAL A 24 -16.10 2.99 -5.76
CA VAL A 24 -16.54 1.60 -5.49
C VAL A 24 -17.02 0.87 -6.77
N CYS A 25 -17.72 1.57 -7.67
CA CYS A 25 -18.25 0.98 -8.89
C CYS A 25 -17.18 0.50 -9.88
N SER A 26 -15.97 1.08 -9.86
CA SER A 26 -14.86 0.65 -10.72
C SER A 26 -14.00 -0.44 -10.10
N THR A 27 -14.27 -0.85 -8.85
CA THR A 27 -13.53 -1.92 -8.16
C THR A 27 -13.51 -3.21 -8.97
N ARG A 28 -14.66 -3.69 -9.46
CA ARG A 28 -14.73 -4.98 -10.15
C ARG A 28 -13.93 -4.98 -11.47
N VAL A 29 -13.96 -3.87 -12.19
CA VAL A 29 -13.19 -3.69 -13.44
C VAL A 29 -11.69 -3.68 -13.11
N SER A 30 -11.29 -2.90 -12.10
CA SER A 30 -9.91 -2.82 -11.62
C SER A 30 -9.34 -4.18 -11.19
N SER A 31 -10.12 -4.95 -10.42
CA SER A 31 -9.75 -6.32 -10.03
C SER A 31 -9.54 -7.27 -11.20
N ARG A 32 -10.34 -7.15 -12.27
CA ARG A 32 -10.18 -7.98 -13.46
C ARG A 32 -8.89 -7.63 -14.22
N ILE A 33 -8.63 -6.34 -14.42
CA ILE A 33 -7.41 -5.86 -15.07
C ILE A 33 -6.19 -6.31 -14.26
N ALA A 34 -6.15 -6.01 -12.97
CA ALA A 34 -5.03 -6.33 -12.09
C ALA A 34 -4.69 -7.81 -12.09
N LYS A 35 -5.70 -8.68 -11.98
CA LYS A 35 -5.53 -10.14 -12.04
C LYS A 35 -4.93 -10.62 -13.37
N GLU A 36 -5.35 -10.03 -14.49
CA GLU A 36 -4.91 -10.48 -15.81
C GLU A 36 -3.44 -10.12 -16.10
N ILE A 37 -2.95 -9.02 -15.52
CA ILE A 37 -1.61 -8.49 -15.79
C ILE A 37 -0.63 -8.62 -14.61
N GLY A 38 -1.05 -9.24 -13.50
CA GLY A 38 -0.23 -9.39 -12.30
C GLY A 38 0.06 -8.08 -11.58
N ALA A 39 -0.87 -7.11 -11.65
CA ALA A 39 -0.78 -5.86 -10.91
C ALA A 39 -1.52 -5.95 -9.57
N ILE A 40 -1.29 -4.95 -8.71
CA ILE A 40 -2.00 -4.81 -7.44
C ILE A 40 -3.21 -3.88 -7.60
N THR A 41 -4.20 -4.10 -6.75
CA THR A 41 -5.43 -3.30 -6.66
C THR A 41 -6.05 -3.57 -5.29
N PHE A 42 -7.05 -2.77 -4.94
CA PHE A 42 -7.84 -2.93 -3.73
C PHE A 42 -9.32 -2.73 -4.03
N ALA A 43 -10.17 -3.05 -3.06
CA ALA A 43 -11.57 -2.68 -3.12
C ALA A 43 -11.75 -1.25 -2.62
N HIS A 44 -12.28 -0.36 -3.46
CA HIS A 44 -12.53 1.01 -3.05
C HIS A 44 -13.67 1.01 -2.03
N GLN A 45 -13.41 1.51 -0.82
CA GLN A 45 -14.30 1.40 0.33
C GLN A 45 -15.54 2.30 0.28
N HIS A 46 -15.65 3.06 -0.81
CA HIS A 46 -16.23 4.38 -0.77
C HIS A 46 -17.09 4.64 -2.01
N GLY A 47 -18.34 5.07 -1.81
CA GLY A 47 -19.27 5.48 -2.88
C GLY A 47 -18.92 6.83 -3.51
N CYS A 48 -19.82 7.42 -4.30
CA CYS A 48 -19.63 8.77 -4.87
C CYS A 48 -20.25 9.89 -4.02
N GLY A 49 -20.72 9.58 -2.80
CA GLY A 49 -21.55 10.47 -1.97
C GLY A 49 -20.80 11.28 -0.91
N PHE A 50 -19.49 11.47 -1.04
CA PHE A 50 -18.74 12.28 -0.07
C PHE A 50 -18.87 13.77 -0.36
N ILE A 51 -18.96 14.57 0.70
CA ILE A 51 -19.14 16.02 0.63
C ILE A 51 -18.14 16.70 1.57
N GLY A 52 -17.83 17.96 1.30
CA GLY A 52 -16.94 18.77 2.14
C GLY A 52 -15.50 18.25 2.18
N ASN A 53 -14.87 18.31 3.35
CA ASN A 53 -13.44 18.01 3.53
C ASN A 53 -13.06 16.56 3.16
N ASP A 54 -14.00 15.62 3.25
CA ASP A 54 -13.75 14.20 2.90
C ASP A 54 -13.31 14.05 1.44
N VAL A 55 -13.82 14.87 0.52
CA VAL A 55 -13.44 14.80 -0.91
C VAL A 55 -11.95 15.10 -1.08
N GLY A 56 -11.49 16.22 -0.50
CA GLY A 56 -10.08 16.61 -0.58
C GLY A 56 -9.17 15.58 0.08
N ARG A 57 -9.50 15.14 1.30
CA ARG A 57 -8.70 14.16 2.05
C ARG A 57 -8.56 12.83 1.31
N ILE A 58 -9.66 12.28 0.78
CA ILE A 58 -9.63 11.02 0.03
C ILE A 58 -8.83 11.18 -1.27
N THR A 59 -8.98 12.29 -1.98
CA THR A 59 -8.20 12.58 -3.19
C THR A 59 -6.71 12.71 -2.87
N GLU A 60 -6.33 13.36 -1.78
CA GLU A 60 -4.94 13.43 -1.31
C GLU A 60 -4.39 12.04 -0.95
N TYR A 61 -5.15 11.25 -0.21
CA TYR A 61 -4.77 9.89 0.19
C TYR A 61 -4.51 8.99 -1.03
N PHE A 62 -5.43 8.96 -2.02
CA PHE A 62 -5.22 8.17 -3.23
C PHE A 62 -4.12 8.74 -4.12
N ALA A 63 -3.90 10.06 -4.11
CA ALA A 63 -2.75 10.64 -4.78
C ALA A 63 -1.45 10.20 -4.11
N ALA A 64 -1.38 10.15 -2.78
CA ALA A 64 -0.22 9.63 -2.05
C ALA A 64 0.01 8.15 -2.38
N LEU A 65 -1.06 7.34 -2.36
CA LEU A 65 -1.04 5.93 -2.72
C LEU A 65 -0.46 5.69 -4.13
N ALA A 66 -0.95 6.44 -5.12
CA ALA A 66 -0.49 6.34 -6.50
C ALA A 66 0.93 6.89 -6.71
N ASN A 67 1.42 7.75 -5.80
CA ASN A 67 2.77 8.32 -5.83
C ASN A 67 3.76 7.59 -4.91
N HIS A 68 3.35 6.51 -4.27
CA HIS A 68 4.17 5.81 -3.28
C HIS A 68 5.47 5.27 -3.91
N PRO A 69 6.62 5.26 -3.20
CA PRO A 69 7.89 4.80 -3.76
C PRO A 69 7.88 3.36 -4.27
N ASN A 70 7.05 2.48 -3.70
CA ASN A 70 6.87 1.10 -4.17
C ASN A 70 6.01 0.95 -5.45
N VAL A 71 5.48 2.06 -6.00
CA VAL A 71 4.67 2.06 -7.22
C VAL A 71 5.52 2.52 -8.40
N SER A 72 5.52 1.77 -9.50
CA SER A 72 6.20 2.15 -10.74
C SER A 72 5.29 2.85 -11.75
N SER A 73 4.05 2.39 -11.81
CA SER A 73 3.03 2.98 -12.68
C SER A 73 1.63 2.82 -12.11
N THR A 74 0.72 3.68 -12.55
CA THR A 74 -0.66 3.71 -12.07
C THR A 74 -1.64 3.76 -13.23
N LEU A 75 -2.62 2.87 -13.26
CA LEU A 75 -3.80 3.00 -14.11
C LEU A 75 -4.99 3.35 -13.21
N VAL A 76 -5.46 4.58 -13.29
CA VAL A 76 -6.69 4.99 -12.62
C VAL A 76 -7.88 4.51 -13.44
N VAL A 77 -8.87 3.89 -12.79
CA VAL A 77 -10.09 3.38 -13.43
C VAL A 77 -11.30 4.01 -12.76
N GLY A 78 -12.02 4.82 -13.53
CA GLY A 78 -13.28 5.42 -13.13
C GLY A 78 -14.51 4.74 -13.75
N LEU A 79 -15.68 5.04 -13.18
CA LEU A 79 -16.95 4.70 -13.81
C LEU A 79 -17.34 5.77 -14.84
N GLY A 80 -17.27 7.04 -14.45
CA GLY A 80 -17.60 8.22 -15.25
C GLY A 80 -18.67 9.13 -14.65
N CYS A 81 -19.43 8.67 -13.64
CA CYS A 81 -20.47 9.47 -12.98
C CYS A 81 -20.00 10.16 -11.69
N GLU A 82 -18.81 9.81 -11.19
CA GLU A 82 -18.13 10.43 -10.05
C GLU A 82 -17.45 11.77 -10.40
N THR A 83 -17.90 12.41 -11.50
CA THR A 83 -17.26 13.39 -12.42
C THR A 83 -16.19 14.33 -11.88
N ILE A 84 -16.24 14.74 -10.62
CA ILE A 84 -15.22 15.62 -10.01
C ILE A 84 -14.06 14.79 -9.45
N GLN A 85 -14.35 13.70 -8.75
CA GLN A 85 -13.36 12.94 -7.96
C GLN A 85 -12.38 12.16 -8.83
N GLY A 86 -12.87 11.49 -9.89
CA GLY A 86 -12.03 10.70 -10.79
C GLY A 86 -11.12 11.57 -11.66
N ASN A 87 -11.67 12.65 -12.22
CA ASN A 87 -10.95 13.56 -13.11
C ASN A 87 -9.90 14.38 -12.35
N GLU A 88 -10.24 14.98 -11.20
CA GLU A 88 -9.27 15.75 -10.41
C GLU A 88 -8.08 14.90 -9.95
N LEU A 89 -8.35 13.68 -9.49
CA LEU A 89 -7.29 12.74 -9.11
C LEU A 89 -6.42 12.38 -10.32
N ALA A 90 -7.04 12.06 -11.47
CA ALA A 90 -6.33 11.72 -12.69
C ALA A 90 -5.45 12.88 -13.18
N ASP A 91 -5.99 14.10 -13.26
CA ASP A 91 -5.26 15.29 -13.71
C ASP A 91 -4.06 15.58 -12.81
N LYS A 92 -4.26 15.50 -11.49
CA LYS A 92 -3.17 15.67 -10.51
C LYS A 92 -2.07 14.63 -10.69
N LEU A 93 -2.42 13.38 -10.94
CA LEU A 93 -1.45 12.30 -11.11
C LEU A 93 -0.75 12.36 -12.47
N LEU A 94 -1.48 12.68 -13.55
CA LEU A 94 -0.95 12.81 -14.92
C LEU A 94 0.01 13.99 -15.05
N ALA A 95 -0.29 15.11 -14.38
CA ALA A 95 0.61 16.26 -14.33
C ALA A 95 1.95 15.93 -13.66
N LYS A 96 1.95 14.97 -12.72
CA LYS A 96 3.13 14.63 -11.90
C LYS A 96 3.91 13.43 -12.43
N ASN A 97 3.23 12.44 -13.02
CA ASN A 97 3.86 11.20 -13.49
C ASN A 97 3.38 10.80 -14.88
N LYS A 98 4.33 10.69 -15.82
CA LYS A 98 4.06 10.15 -17.16
C LYS A 98 3.73 8.66 -17.14
N SER A 99 4.07 7.95 -16.06
CA SER A 99 3.70 6.54 -15.85
C SER A 99 2.33 6.38 -15.16
N THR A 100 1.49 7.40 -15.27
CA THR A 100 0.07 7.30 -14.92
C THR A 100 -0.78 7.34 -16.19
N ASN A 101 -1.87 6.58 -16.21
CA ASN A 101 -2.92 6.69 -17.21
C ASN A 101 -4.30 6.64 -16.53
N TYR A 102 -5.35 7.06 -17.24
CA TYR A 102 -6.72 7.10 -16.76
C TYR A 102 -7.69 6.51 -17.78
N LEU A 103 -8.64 5.70 -17.30
CA LEU A 103 -9.71 5.13 -18.10
C LEU A 103 -11.07 5.31 -17.43
N VAL A 104 -12.08 5.61 -18.25
CA VAL A 104 -13.46 5.80 -17.82
C VAL A 104 -14.33 4.69 -18.40
N THR A 105 -15.02 3.94 -17.54
CA THR A 105 -15.79 2.76 -17.94
C THR A 105 -16.93 3.09 -18.90
N GLN A 106 -17.65 4.19 -18.65
CA GLN A 106 -18.77 4.65 -19.48
C GLN A 106 -18.32 5.09 -20.89
N GLU A 107 -17.06 5.46 -21.06
CA GLU A 107 -16.47 5.89 -22.33
C GLU A 107 -15.78 4.73 -23.07
N SER A 108 -15.54 3.62 -22.38
CA SER A 108 -14.76 2.48 -22.87
C SER A 108 -15.63 1.30 -23.32
N GLY A 109 -16.88 1.55 -23.74
CA GLY A 109 -17.79 0.49 -24.21
C GLY A 109 -18.28 -0.44 -23.09
N GLY A 110 -18.38 0.07 -21.86
CA GLY A 110 -18.83 -0.69 -20.69
C GLY A 110 -17.77 -1.62 -20.13
N VAL A 111 -18.17 -2.53 -19.23
CA VAL A 111 -17.25 -3.32 -18.41
C VAL A 111 -16.24 -4.12 -19.24
N GLN A 112 -16.65 -4.80 -20.30
CA GLN A 112 -15.72 -5.63 -21.08
C GLN A 112 -14.72 -4.78 -21.87
N GLY A 113 -15.19 -3.77 -22.60
CA GLY A 113 -14.30 -2.88 -23.34
C GLY A 113 -13.32 -2.12 -22.45
N THR A 114 -13.72 -1.79 -21.22
CA THR A 114 -12.83 -1.18 -20.21
C THR A 114 -11.76 -2.15 -19.72
N VAL A 115 -12.10 -3.43 -19.54
CA VAL A 115 -11.09 -4.44 -19.18
C VAL A 115 -10.10 -4.63 -20.32
N ASP A 116 -10.57 -4.77 -21.56
CA ASP A 116 -9.69 -4.99 -22.71
C ASP A 116 -8.74 -3.80 -22.94
N SER A 117 -9.28 -2.58 -22.95
CA SER A 117 -8.48 -1.35 -23.07
C SER A 117 -7.59 -1.10 -21.85
N GLY A 118 -8.05 -1.43 -20.64
CA GLY A 118 -7.29 -1.34 -19.40
C GLY A 118 -6.10 -2.28 -19.36
N VAL A 119 -6.27 -3.52 -19.79
CA VAL A 119 -5.18 -4.49 -19.93
C VAL A 119 -4.16 -4.00 -20.95
N ALA A 120 -4.60 -3.49 -22.10
CA ALA A 120 -3.71 -2.95 -23.11
C ALA A 120 -2.91 -1.74 -22.59
N ALA A 121 -3.59 -0.79 -21.93
CA ALA A 121 -2.97 0.40 -21.36
C ALA A 121 -1.98 0.05 -20.23
N ALA A 122 -2.34 -0.85 -19.32
CA ALA A 122 -1.50 -1.27 -18.22
C ALA A 122 -0.24 -2.02 -18.70
N LYS A 123 -0.38 -2.92 -19.69
CA LYS A 123 0.76 -3.58 -20.34
C LYS A 123 1.67 -2.58 -21.07
N ALA A 124 1.11 -1.57 -21.73
CA ALA A 124 1.90 -0.51 -22.34
C ALA A 124 2.71 0.25 -21.27
N LEU A 125 2.09 0.63 -20.15
CA LEU A 125 2.80 1.25 -19.03
C LEU A 125 3.93 0.35 -18.50
N GLN A 126 3.70 -0.95 -18.28
CA GLN A 126 4.75 -1.88 -17.88
C GLN A 126 5.90 -1.88 -18.89
N ALA A 127 5.60 -1.97 -20.19
CA ALA A 127 6.61 -1.99 -21.26
C ALA A 127 7.44 -0.70 -21.34
N PHE A 128 6.82 0.47 -21.16
CA PHE A 128 7.50 1.76 -21.22
C PHE A 128 8.27 2.10 -19.93
N TYR A 129 7.77 1.67 -18.78
CA TYR A 129 8.32 1.97 -17.46
C TYR A 129 8.80 0.70 -16.77
N GLN A 130 9.83 0.08 -17.36
CA GLN A 130 10.45 -1.10 -16.80
C GLN A 130 11.18 -0.78 -15.49
N PRO A 131 11.15 -1.68 -14.49
CA PRO A 131 11.91 -1.52 -13.25
C PRO A 131 13.39 -1.28 -13.55
N THR A 132 13.95 -0.23 -12.94
CA THR A 132 15.38 0.05 -12.97
C THR A 132 15.98 -0.27 -11.61
N PRO A 133 16.68 -1.43 -11.45
CA PRO A 133 17.30 -1.78 -10.19
C PRO A 133 18.38 -0.78 -9.82
N VAL A 134 18.31 -0.27 -8.59
CA VAL A 134 19.27 0.66 -8.00
C VAL A 134 19.59 0.24 -6.58
N VAL A 135 20.62 0.87 -5.99
CA VAL A 135 20.85 0.76 -4.55
C VAL A 135 19.92 1.71 -3.84
N LEU A 136 19.09 1.20 -2.93
CA LEU A 136 18.33 2.05 -2.01
C LEU A 136 19.32 2.70 -1.02
N PRO A 137 19.48 4.05 -1.05
CA PRO A 137 20.50 4.72 -0.25
C PRO A 137 20.11 4.81 1.22
N ARG A 138 18.81 4.90 1.51
CA ARG A 138 18.27 4.97 2.87
C ARG A 138 16.92 4.28 2.91
N LEU A 139 16.72 3.46 3.94
CA LEU A 139 15.44 2.82 4.21
C LEU A 139 14.59 3.75 5.06
N HIS A 140 13.32 3.91 4.68
CA HIS A 140 12.29 4.47 5.53
C HIS A 140 11.40 3.32 6.01
N LEU A 141 11.47 3.00 7.30
CA LEU A 141 10.69 1.95 7.94
C LEU A 141 9.52 2.57 8.69
N GLY A 142 8.32 2.03 8.47
CA GLY A 142 7.16 2.29 9.30
C GLY A 142 7.07 1.28 10.43
N ILE A 143 6.78 1.73 11.65
CA ILE A 143 6.50 0.85 12.79
C ILE A 143 5.06 1.09 13.22
N ASP A 144 4.23 0.06 13.10
CA ASP A 144 2.88 0.04 13.69
C ASP A 144 2.95 -0.50 15.11
N LEU A 145 2.52 0.31 16.08
CA LEU A 145 2.37 -0.06 17.49
C LEU A 145 0.90 0.01 17.88
N SER A 146 0.16 -1.03 17.51
CA SER A 146 -1.22 -1.21 17.98
C SER A 146 -1.29 -1.91 19.35
N ASN A 147 -0.18 -2.52 19.80
CA ASN A 147 -0.05 -3.19 21.09
C ASN A 147 0.68 -2.29 22.11
N ASP A 148 -0.06 -1.80 23.11
CA ASP A 148 0.45 -0.88 24.14
C ASP A 148 1.46 -1.55 25.10
N ASP A 149 1.46 -2.88 25.21
CA ASP A 149 2.31 -3.62 26.14
C ASP A 149 3.71 -3.90 25.57
N LEU A 150 3.90 -3.71 24.26
CA LEU A 150 5.17 -3.93 23.58
C LEU A 150 6.02 -2.65 23.55
N LYS A 151 7.26 -2.78 24.02
CA LYS A 151 8.28 -1.73 23.91
C LYS A 151 9.22 -2.05 22.78
N VAL A 152 9.36 -1.13 21.85
CA VAL A 152 10.24 -1.26 20.67
C VAL A 152 11.44 -0.32 20.73
N ASP A 153 11.73 0.27 21.89
CA ASP A 153 12.81 1.25 22.06
C ASP A 153 14.17 0.70 21.61
N GLU A 154 14.49 -0.55 21.99
CA GLU A 154 15.73 -1.22 21.60
C GLU A 154 15.81 -1.45 20.08
N VAL A 155 14.70 -1.84 19.45
CA VAL A 155 14.61 -2.05 18.00
C VAL A 155 14.78 -0.73 17.25
N ILE A 156 14.11 0.33 17.72
CA ILE A 156 14.23 1.68 17.17
C ILE A 156 15.67 2.19 17.28
N GLU A 157 16.30 2.03 18.44
CA GLU A 157 17.69 2.44 18.67
C GLU A 157 18.64 1.68 17.74
N ALA A 158 18.50 0.36 17.64
CA ALA A 158 19.31 -0.47 16.74
C ALA A 158 19.18 -0.06 15.27
N LEU A 159 17.95 0.18 14.79
CA LEU A 159 17.66 0.62 13.43
C LEU A 159 18.18 2.04 13.14
N THR A 160 18.01 2.96 14.09
CA THR A 160 18.49 4.34 13.97
C THR A 160 20.02 4.38 13.88
N ASN A 161 20.72 3.56 14.68
CA ASN A 161 22.18 3.46 14.68
C ASN A 161 22.76 2.99 13.34
N VAL A 162 21.99 2.24 12.55
CA VAL A 162 22.39 1.82 11.18
C VAL A 162 21.84 2.74 10.08
N GLY A 163 21.25 3.88 10.45
CA GLY A 163 20.85 4.94 9.52
C GLY A 163 19.51 4.72 8.81
N VAL A 164 18.58 3.97 9.41
CA VAL A 164 17.20 3.80 8.94
C VAL A 164 16.36 5.00 9.40
N ASP A 165 15.61 5.62 8.49
CA ASP A 165 14.58 6.59 8.85
C ASP A 165 13.36 5.85 9.39
N ILE A 166 12.78 6.32 10.50
CA ILE A 166 11.68 5.61 11.16
C ILE A 166 10.49 6.55 11.32
N THR A 167 9.31 6.07 10.92
CA THR A 167 8.02 6.66 11.32
C THR A 167 7.29 5.67 12.20
N VAL A 168 6.86 6.11 13.38
CA VAL A 168 6.04 5.30 14.28
C VAL A 168 4.58 5.74 14.17
N ALA A 169 3.68 4.81 13.92
CA ALA A 169 2.24 5.01 13.97
C ALA A 169 1.67 4.22 15.16
N ALA A 170 1.17 4.98 16.14
CA ALA A 170 0.56 4.46 17.37
C ALA A 170 -0.75 5.19 17.70
N SER A 171 -1.27 5.98 16.75
CA SER A 171 -2.44 6.84 16.92
C SER A 171 -3.73 6.03 17.05
N HIS A 172 -3.72 4.79 16.56
CA HIS A 172 -4.87 3.89 16.52
C HIS A 172 -4.54 2.57 17.19
N LYS A 173 -5.52 2.01 17.93
CA LYS A 173 -5.48 0.60 18.37
C LYS A 173 -5.92 -0.34 17.25
N ASN A 174 -5.51 -0.06 16.02
CA ASN A 174 -5.91 -0.77 14.82
C ASN A 174 -4.80 -0.66 13.77
N SER A 175 -4.18 -1.79 13.44
CA SER A 175 -3.05 -1.82 12.51
C SER A 175 -3.41 -1.26 11.14
N GLY A 176 -4.61 -1.56 10.62
CA GLY A 176 -5.05 -1.05 9.32
C GLY A 176 -5.12 0.47 9.22
N LEU A 177 -5.52 1.16 10.30
CA LEU A 177 -5.51 2.63 10.33
C LEU A 177 -4.09 3.18 10.47
N ASN A 178 -3.24 2.57 11.31
CA ASN A 178 -1.84 2.97 11.41
C ASN A 178 -1.10 2.74 10.08
N PHE A 179 -1.41 1.69 9.32
CA PHE A 179 -0.84 1.45 8.00
C PHE A 179 -1.17 2.55 6.99
N SER A 180 -2.35 3.16 7.10
CA SER A 180 -2.73 4.31 6.28
C SER A 180 -1.88 5.54 6.57
N ASP A 181 -1.61 5.83 7.83
CA ASP A 181 -0.69 6.92 8.22
C ASP A 181 0.73 6.65 7.72
N LEU A 182 1.20 5.41 7.84
CA LEU A 182 2.51 4.97 7.36
C LEU A 182 2.62 5.03 5.83
N MET A 183 1.55 4.71 5.11
CA MET A 183 1.50 4.85 3.65
C MET A 183 1.61 6.31 3.23
N GLU A 184 0.89 7.23 3.89
CA GLU A 184 1.00 8.67 3.61
C GLU A 184 2.40 9.21 3.91
N ALA A 185 3.10 8.62 4.89
CA ALA A 185 4.50 8.93 5.19
C ALA A 185 5.48 8.37 4.14
N GLY A 186 5.04 7.51 3.22
CA GLY A 186 5.86 6.96 2.13
C GLY A 186 6.86 5.89 2.58
N VAL A 187 6.58 5.16 3.66
CA VAL A 187 7.48 4.14 4.19
C VAL A 187 7.68 3.00 3.19
N HIS A 188 8.90 2.48 3.08
CA HIS A 188 9.20 1.40 2.16
C HIS A 188 8.70 0.03 2.65
N VAL A 189 8.74 -0.19 3.97
CA VAL A 189 8.38 -1.43 4.66
C VAL A 189 7.65 -1.08 5.95
N ILE A 190 6.69 -1.90 6.37
CA ILE A 190 6.03 -1.81 7.68
C ILE A 190 6.51 -2.97 8.56
N LEU A 191 6.93 -2.65 9.78
CA LEU A 191 7.09 -3.59 10.89
C LEU A 191 5.88 -3.43 11.83
N SER A 192 5.06 -4.47 11.90
CA SER A 192 3.76 -4.44 12.58
C SER A 192 3.80 -5.23 13.88
N PHE A 193 3.41 -4.57 14.97
CA PHE A 193 3.16 -5.16 16.28
C PHE A 193 1.67 -5.03 16.62
N PRO A 194 0.82 -5.92 16.08
CA PRO A 194 -0.62 -5.84 16.27
C PRO A 194 -1.02 -6.11 17.73
N ASP A 195 -2.16 -5.54 18.15
CA ASP A 195 -2.79 -5.87 19.43
C ASP A 195 -3.02 -7.38 19.53
N GLY A 196 -2.93 -7.94 20.74
CA GLY A 196 -3.08 -9.38 20.97
C GLY A 196 -4.40 -9.99 20.50
N ASN A 197 -5.43 -9.18 20.20
CA ASN A 197 -6.72 -9.62 19.65
C ASN A 197 -6.88 -9.33 18.15
N GLN A 198 -5.82 -8.92 17.46
CA GLN A 198 -5.81 -8.65 16.03
C GLN A 198 -5.00 -9.72 15.28
N PRO A 199 -5.45 -10.21 14.13
CA PRO A 199 -4.65 -11.11 13.31
C PRO A 199 -3.49 -10.35 12.64
N ALA A 200 -2.54 -11.09 12.09
CA ALA A 200 -1.57 -10.52 11.15
C ALA A 200 -2.32 -9.78 10.01
N SER A 201 -1.87 -8.58 9.71
CA SER A 201 -2.52 -7.68 8.74
C SER A 201 -1.51 -7.25 7.68
N GLY A 202 -1.98 -6.92 6.49
CA GLY A 202 -1.13 -6.50 5.38
C GLY A 202 -1.59 -5.21 4.73
N PHE A 203 -0.72 -4.63 3.92
CA PHE A 203 -1.02 -3.49 3.07
C PHE A 203 -0.63 -3.83 1.62
N PRO A 204 -1.52 -3.71 0.62
CA PRO A 204 -1.27 -4.22 -0.74
C PRO A 204 -0.01 -3.71 -1.46
N LEU A 205 0.50 -2.53 -1.07
CA LEU A 205 1.65 -1.86 -1.71
C LEU A 205 2.95 -1.94 -0.91
N ILE A 206 2.84 -2.23 0.39
CA ILE A 206 3.93 -2.07 1.35
C ILE A 206 4.14 -3.42 2.04
N PRO A 207 5.31 -4.05 1.88
CA PRO A 207 5.61 -5.29 2.59
C PRO A 207 5.44 -5.06 4.09
N THR A 208 4.67 -5.92 4.74
CA THR A 208 4.28 -5.77 6.15
C THR A 208 4.74 -6.99 6.93
N ILE A 209 5.79 -6.81 7.73
CA ILE A 209 6.37 -7.85 8.58
C ILE A 209 5.57 -7.87 9.88
N ASN A 210 4.85 -8.95 10.16
CA ASN A 210 4.05 -9.07 11.38
C ASN A 210 4.81 -9.84 12.47
N VAL A 211 4.97 -9.22 13.64
CA VAL A 211 5.57 -9.85 14.82
C VAL A 211 4.46 -10.28 15.79
N ALA A 212 4.42 -11.57 16.11
CA ALA A 212 3.42 -12.12 17.03
C ALA A 212 3.62 -11.62 18.46
N SER A 213 2.57 -11.74 19.28
CA SER A 213 2.62 -11.60 20.73
C SER A 213 2.38 -12.96 21.36
N ASN A 214 2.45 -13.06 22.68
CA ASN A 214 2.14 -14.30 23.40
C ASN A 214 0.64 -14.49 23.67
N SER A 215 -0.24 -13.72 23.00
CA SER A 215 -1.67 -13.82 23.18
C SER A 215 -2.22 -15.17 22.70
N PRO A 216 -3.35 -15.66 23.26
CA PRO A 216 -3.97 -16.90 22.79
C PRO A 216 -4.30 -16.89 21.29
N LEU A 217 -4.68 -15.74 20.73
CA LEU A 217 -4.99 -15.60 19.32
C LEU A 217 -3.73 -15.76 18.45
N HIS A 218 -2.64 -15.06 18.78
CA HIS A 218 -1.41 -15.12 17.99
C HIS A 218 -0.75 -16.49 18.08
N LEU A 219 -0.86 -17.17 19.23
CA LEU A 219 -0.42 -18.56 19.37
C LEU A 219 -1.26 -19.52 18.50
N ALA A 220 -2.57 -19.26 18.35
CA ALA A 220 -3.45 -20.06 17.50
C ALA A 220 -3.24 -19.79 16.00
N LEU A 221 -2.77 -18.60 15.64
CA LEU A 221 -2.52 -18.15 14.26
C LEU A 221 -1.02 -17.95 13.97
N SER A 222 -0.15 -18.66 14.67
CA SER A 222 1.31 -18.44 14.59
C SER A 222 1.87 -18.59 13.17
N ASP A 223 1.24 -19.44 12.37
CA ASP A 223 1.58 -19.66 10.97
C ASP A 223 1.30 -18.44 10.07
N ASP A 224 0.51 -17.45 10.51
CA ASP A 224 0.21 -16.24 9.76
C ASP A 224 1.20 -15.08 10.05
N PHE A 225 2.00 -15.19 11.12
CA PHE A 225 2.99 -14.16 11.52
C PHE A 225 4.38 -14.44 10.95
N ASP A 226 5.08 -13.40 10.51
CA ASP A 226 6.45 -13.52 9.99
C ASP A 226 7.47 -13.89 11.07
N LEU A 227 7.25 -13.38 12.29
CA LEU A 227 8.12 -13.57 13.45
C LEU A 227 7.28 -13.95 14.68
N SER A 228 7.82 -14.82 15.52
CA SER A 228 7.21 -15.23 16.79
C SER A 228 7.37 -14.16 17.87
N HIS A 229 6.69 -14.36 18.99
CA HIS A 229 6.69 -13.41 20.12
C HIS A 229 8.01 -13.33 20.89
N ASP A 230 8.88 -14.31 20.72
CA ASP A 230 10.22 -14.41 21.29
C ASP A 230 11.32 -14.00 20.29
N ALA A 231 10.95 -13.47 19.12
CA ALA A 231 11.89 -12.97 18.14
C ALA A 231 12.76 -11.85 18.73
N THR A 232 14.07 -12.00 18.56
CA THR A 232 15.06 -11.04 19.03
C THR A 232 15.19 -9.85 18.09
N THR A 233 15.83 -8.77 18.55
CA THR A 233 16.21 -7.63 17.69
C THR A 233 16.99 -8.09 16.46
N THR A 234 17.86 -9.09 16.60
CA THR A 234 18.61 -9.68 15.47
C THR A 234 17.70 -10.35 14.47
N ASP A 235 16.74 -11.18 14.91
CA ASP A 235 15.79 -11.85 14.02
C ASP A 235 14.93 -10.84 13.23
N ILE A 236 14.51 -9.76 13.90
CA ILE A 236 13.78 -8.64 13.26
C ILE A 236 14.63 -7.98 12.18
N LEU A 237 15.89 -7.64 12.48
CA LEU A 237 16.80 -7.00 11.52
C LEU A 237 17.08 -7.90 10.31
N GLU A 238 17.31 -9.19 10.54
CA GLU A 238 17.51 -10.18 9.48
C GLU A 238 16.26 -10.30 8.60
N LYS A 239 15.07 -10.35 9.20
CA LYS A 239 13.81 -10.41 8.44
C LYS A 239 13.58 -9.14 7.61
N ILE A 240 13.81 -7.96 8.18
CA ILE A 240 13.75 -6.69 7.45
C ILE A 240 14.69 -6.71 6.25
N TYR A 241 15.94 -7.15 6.46
CA TYR A 241 16.92 -7.24 5.38
C TYR A 241 16.49 -8.18 4.26
N SER A 242 15.99 -9.37 4.58
CA SER A 242 15.55 -10.34 3.57
C SER A 242 14.34 -9.84 2.79
N VAL A 243 13.37 -9.22 3.47
CA VAL A 243 12.16 -8.63 2.85
C VAL A 243 12.52 -7.51 1.89
N ILE A 244 13.42 -6.59 2.28
CA ILE A 244 13.90 -5.51 1.40
C ILE A 244 14.57 -6.07 0.14
N ASN A 245 15.25 -7.22 0.26
CA ASN A 245 15.94 -7.85 -0.87
C ASN A 245 15.05 -8.81 -1.69
N GLY A 246 13.74 -8.85 -1.42
CA GLY A 246 12.74 -9.47 -2.28
C GLY A 246 12.06 -10.70 -1.69
N GLU A 247 12.34 -11.08 -0.44
CA GLU A 247 11.49 -12.04 0.26
C GLU A 247 10.09 -11.44 0.46
N LEU A 248 9.05 -12.22 0.16
CA LEU A 248 7.67 -11.85 0.46
C LEU A 248 7.39 -12.11 1.93
N THR A 249 6.75 -11.15 2.60
CA THR A 249 6.10 -11.38 3.90
C THR A 249 4.95 -12.37 3.75
N LYS A 250 4.54 -12.99 4.86
CA LYS A 250 3.45 -13.97 4.82
C LYS A 250 2.14 -13.38 4.27
N VAL A 251 1.81 -12.16 4.67
CA VAL A 251 0.62 -11.45 4.18
C VAL A 251 0.73 -11.06 2.70
N GLU A 252 1.91 -10.70 2.21
CA GLU A 252 2.15 -10.49 0.77
C GLU A 252 1.93 -11.78 -0.03
N ALA A 253 2.48 -12.91 0.46
CA ALA A 253 2.45 -14.18 -0.25
C ALA A 253 1.02 -14.70 -0.49
N ILE A 254 0.09 -14.39 0.41
CA ILE A 254 -1.32 -14.77 0.29
C ILE A 254 -2.18 -13.64 -0.32
N GLY A 255 -1.60 -12.48 -0.62
CA GLY A 255 -2.31 -11.30 -1.13
C GLY A 255 -3.28 -10.70 -0.11
N ALA A 256 -3.01 -10.83 1.19
CA ALA A 256 -3.80 -10.25 2.26
C ALA A 256 -3.43 -8.79 2.47
N GLY A 257 -4.44 -7.94 2.57
CA GLY A 257 -4.29 -6.54 2.91
C GLY A 257 -5.46 -5.71 2.42
N GLU A 258 -5.74 -4.64 3.15
CA GLU A 258 -6.78 -3.68 2.80
C GLU A 258 -6.21 -2.27 2.85
N ILE A 259 -6.77 -1.39 2.03
CA ILE A 259 -6.42 0.03 2.01
C ILE A 259 -7.57 0.77 2.70
N ILE A 260 -7.27 1.42 3.82
CA ILE A 260 -8.26 2.12 4.63
C ILE A 260 -8.15 3.63 4.44
N ALA A 261 -8.97 4.18 3.55
CA ALA A 261 -9.06 5.64 3.38
C ALA A 261 -10.01 6.22 4.45
N GLY A 262 -9.47 6.65 5.59
CA GLY A 262 -10.29 7.16 6.70
C GLY A 262 -11.08 8.43 6.33
N ARG A 263 -12.36 8.48 6.71
CA ARG A 263 -13.24 9.65 6.58
C ARG A 263 -13.29 10.46 7.88
N GLU A 264 -13.39 11.77 7.78
CA GLU A 264 -13.60 12.65 8.93
C GLU A 264 -15.05 12.60 9.38
N VAL A 265 -15.99 12.60 8.43
CA VAL A 265 -17.42 12.57 8.74
C VAL A 265 -17.89 11.12 8.78
N ARG A 266 -18.26 10.64 9.96
CA ARG A 266 -19.01 9.38 10.08
C ARG A 266 -20.34 9.57 9.36
N SER A 267 -20.63 8.76 8.35
CA SER A 267 -21.99 8.68 7.80
C SER A 267 -22.94 8.43 8.97
N VAL A 268 -23.88 9.35 9.18
CA VAL A 268 -24.94 9.23 10.19
C VAL A 268 -25.93 8.16 9.78
#